data_AF-A0A819W706-F1
#
_entry.id   AF-A0A819W706-F1
#
_cell.length_a   1.000
_cell.length_b   1.000
_cell.length_c   1.000
_cell.angle_alpha   90.00
_cell.angle_beta   90.00
_cell.angle_gamma   90.00
#
_symmetry.space_group_name_H-M   'P 1'
#
loop_
_entity.id
_entity.type
_entity.pdbx_description
1 polymer ?
#
loop_
_entity_poly.entity_id
_entity_poly.type
_entity_poly.pdbx_seq_one_letter_code
_entity_poly.pdbx_strand_id
1 'polypeptide(L)' 'VNGDHVHPQEPEKVEIRTFKQILKERAINEVTPIPKIYDEESAKANLTTSSIAVLPSEREMST' A
#
# COMPACT_ATOMS: atom_id res chain seq x y z
N VAL A 1 23.20 22.51 9.48
CA VAL A 1 21.75 22.71 9.25
C VAL A 1 21.12 21.33 9.19
N ASN A 2 20.37 20.95 10.22
CA ASN A 2 19.64 19.68 10.20
C ASN A 2 18.47 19.88 9.25
N GLY A 3 18.57 19.28 8.06
CA GLY A 3 17.51 19.28 7.07
C GLY A 3 16.36 18.43 7.58
N ASP A 4 15.47 19.06 8.35
CA ASP A 4 14.15 18.53 8.63
C ASP A 4 13.41 18.48 7.29
N HIS A 5 13.60 17.37 6.56
CA HIS A 5 12.73 17.01 5.44
C HIS A 5 11.37 16.65 6.03
N VAL A 6 10.62 17.66 6.44
CA VAL A 6 9.17 17.59 6.51
C VAL A 6 8.72 17.38 5.07
N HIS A 7 8.67 16.13 4.63
CA HIS A 7 7.89 15.79 3.45
C HIS A 7 6.48 16.29 3.76
N PRO A 8 5.89 17.22 2.97
CA PRO A 8 4.45 17.39 3.03
C PRO A 8 3.87 15.99 2.90
N GLN A 9 2.90 15.63 3.74
CA GLN A 9 2.29 14.32 3.72
C GLN A 9 1.66 14.14 2.34
N GLU A 10 2.44 13.64 1.39
CA GLU A 10 2.02 13.46 0.03
C GLU A 10 0.83 12.50 0.11
N PRO A 11 -0.33 12.88 -0.45
CA PRO A 11 -1.52 12.04 -0.38
C PRO A 11 -1.20 10.61 -0.84
N GLU A 12 -0.31 10.48 -1.82
CA GLU A 12 0.23 9.20 -2.30
C GLU A 12 0.88 8.35 -1.19
N LYS A 13 1.67 8.95 -0.29
CA LYS A 13 2.27 8.22 0.85
C LYS A 13 1.23 7.78 1.89
N VAL A 14 0.18 8.57 2.08
CA VAL A 14 -0.95 8.22 2.96
C VAL A 14 -1.76 7.07 2.37
N GLU A 15 -2.01 7.09 1.06
CA GLU A 15 -2.73 6.03 0.35
C GLU A 15 -1.95 4.71 0.36
N ILE A 16 -0.64 4.73 0.09
CA ILE A 16 0.20 3.51 0.15
C ILE A 16 0.22 2.92 1.56
N ARG A 17 0.34 3.77 2.60
CA ARG A 17 0.35 3.30 3.99
C ARG A 17 -0.99 2.68 4.37
N THR A 18 -2.08 3.30 3.96
CA THR A 18 -3.44 2.81 4.18
C THR A 18 -3.66 1.48 3.46
N PHE A 19 -3.28 1.40 2.19
CA PHE A 19 -3.33 0.19 1.39
C PHE A 19 -2.57 -0.97 2.03
N LYS A 20 -1.35 -0.71 2.52
CA LYS A 20 -0.52 -1.70 3.22
C LYS A 20 -1.14 -2.16 4.54
N GLN A 21 -1.81 -1.28 5.27
CA GLN A 21 -2.52 -1.65 6.50
C GLN A 21 -3.73 -2.54 6.20
N ILE A 22 -4.52 -2.19 5.20
CA ILE A 22 -5.69 -2.98 4.77
C ILE A 22 -5.24 -4.38 4.34
N LEU A 23 -4.20 -4.47 3.52
CA LEU A 23 -3.66 -5.75 3.08
C LEU A 23 -3.21 -6.64 4.23
N LYS A 24 -2.47 -6.07 5.20
CA LYS A 24 -2.03 -6.80 6.39
C LYS A 24 -3.22 -7.24 7.25
N GLU A 25 -4.18 -6.36 7.48
CA GLU A 25 -5.35 -6.66 8.30
C GLU A 25 -6.20 -7.77 7.66
N ARG A 26 -6.47 -7.66 6.36
CA ARG A 26 -7.21 -8.69 5.60
C ARG A 26 -6.42 -10.00 5.52
N ALA A 27 -5.10 -9.97 5.32
CA ALA A 27 -4.28 -11.18 5.30
C ALA A 27 -4.22 -11.91 6.65
N ILE A 28 -4.38 -11.19 7.76
CA ILE A 28 -4.43 -11.77 9.11
C ILE A 28 -5.83 -12.30 9.44
N ASN A 29 -6.88 -11.58 9.06
CA ASN A 29 -8.26 -11.91 9.44
C ASN A 29 -8.96 -12.85 8.44
N GLU A 30 -8.52 -12.86 7.19
CA GLU A 30 -9.11 -13.68 6.14
C GLU A 30 -8.16 -14.80 5.72
N VAL A 31 -8.73 -15.94 5.32
CA VAL A 31 -8.00 -17.04 4.66
C VAL A 31 -7.71 -16.71 3.19
N THR A 32 -8.07 -15.50 2.74
CA THR A 32 -7.87 -15.03 1.38
C THR A 32 -6.38 -14.83 1.13
N PRO A 33 -5.80 -15.42 0.06
CA PRO A 33 -4.39 -15.26 -0.23
C PRO A 33 -4.05 -13.80 -0.53
N ILE A 34 -2.93 -13.32 0.02
CA ILE A 34 -2.39 -11.96 -0.20
C ILE A 34 -2.45 -11.50 -1.66
N PRO A 35 -2.05 -12.29 -2.68
CA PRO A 35 -2.14 -11.84 -4.08
C PRO A 35 -3.57 -11.52 -4.53
N LYS A 36 -4.56 -12.25 -4.02
CA LYS A 36 -5.96 -11.96 -4.33
C LYS A 36 -6.46 -10.70 -3.64
N ILE A 37 -6.07 -10.47 -2.39
CA ILE A 37 -6.38 -9.22 -1.68
C ILE A 37 -5.70 -8.04 -2.38
N TYR A 38 -4.46 -8.22 -2.86
CA TYR A 38 -3.73 -7.17 -3.58
C TYR A 38 -4.42 -6.77 -4.87
N ASP A 39 -4.84 -7.74 -5.69
CA ASP A 39 -5.60 -7.49 -6.92
C ASP A 39 -6.93 -6.78 -6.64
N GLU A 40 -7.69 -7.22 -5.62
CA GLU A 40 -8.95 -6.59 -5.21
C GLU A 40 -8.75 -5.14 -4.74
N GLU A 41 -7.78 -4.91 -3.86
CA GLU A 41 -7.54 -3.58 -3.30
C GLU A 41 -6.91 -2.66 -4.36
N SER A 42 -6.06 -3.17 -5.25
CA SER A 42 -5.47 -2.38 -6.33
C SER A 42 -6.49 -2.02 -7.42
N ALA A 43 -7.52 -2.85 -7.63
CA ALA A 43 -8.66 -2.52 -8.47
C ALA A 43 -9.62 -1.50 -7.83
N LYS A 44 -9.77 -1.52 -6.50
CA LYS A 44 -10.60 -0.56 -5.75
C LYS A 44 -9.91 0.78 -5.55
N ALA A 45 -8.61 0.75 -5.26
CA ALA A 45 -7.81 1.92 -5.10
C ALA A 45 -7.62 2.48 -6.51
N ASN A 46 -8.27 3.62 -6.78
CA ASN A 46 -8.22 4.30 -8.08
C ASN A 46 -6.86 5.00 -8.23
N LEU A 47 -5.79 4.24 -8.04
CA LEU A 47 -4.42 4.68 -7.89
C LEU A 47 -3.92 5.13 -9.24
N THR A 48 -3.31 6.31 -9.26
CA THR A 48 -2.64 6.79 -10.46
C THR A 48 -1.42 5.91 -10.76
N THR A 49 -0.97 5.89 -12.01
CA THR A 49 0.19 5.08 -12.43
C THR A 49 1.43 5.36 -11.57
N SER A 50 1.60 6.59 -11.09
CA SER A 50 2.67 6.95 -10.14
C SER A 50 2.51 6.25 -8.80
N SER A 51 1.30 6.22 -8.26
CA SER A 51 0.96 5.59 -6.99
C SER A 51 1.12 4.06 -7.05
N ILE A 52 0.82 3.43 -8.21
CA ILE A 52 1.06 1.99 -8.43
C ILE A 52 2.57 1.67 -8.44
N ALA A 53 3.40 2.56 -9.00
CA ALA A 53 4.85 2.37 -9.06
C ALA A 53 5.53 2.40 -7.68
N VAL A 54 4.86 2.99 -6.69
CA VAL A 54 5.35 3.09 -5.30
C VAL A 54 4.62 2.13 -4.33
N LEU A 55 3.65 1.35 -4.82
CA LEU A 55 3.06 0.29 -4.01
C LEU A 55 4.10 -0.79 -3.70
N PRO A 56 4.11 -1.32 -2.46
CA PRO A 56 4.95 -2.46 -2.13
C PRO A 56 4.52 -3.66 -2.98
N SER A 57 5.49 -4.37 -3.55
CA SER A 57 5.19 -5.57 -4.34
C SER A 57 4.55 -6.64 -3.46
N GLU A 58 3.71 -7.50 -4.04
CA GLU A 58 3.07 -8.63 -3.36
C GLU A 58 4.08 -9.49 -2.59
N ARG A 59 5.30 -9.62 -3.14
CA ARG A 59 6.42 -10.33 -2.50
C ARG A 59 6.88 -9.69 -1.20
N GLU A 60 6.93 -8.36 -1.11
CA GLU A 60 7.34 -7.66 0.11
C GLU A 60 6.29 -7.71 1.22
N MET A 61 5.05 -8.07 0.89
CA MET A 61 3.98 -8.24 1.86
C MET A 61 3.80 -9.68 2.32
N SER A 62 4.43 -10.63 1.63
CA SER A 62 4.35 -12.06 1.95
C SER A 62 5.53 -12.58 2.79
N THR A 63 6.54 -11.75 3.06
CA THR A 63 7.70 -12.02 3.95
C THR A 63 7.54 -11.34 5.30
#